data_AF-A0A6P5BR98-F1
#
_entry.id   AF-A0A6P5BR98-F1
#
_cell.length_a   1.000
_cell.length_b   1.000
_cell.length_c   1.000
_cell.angle_alpha   90.00
_cell.angle_beta   90.00
_cell.angle_gamma   90.00
#
_symmetry.space_group_name_H-M   'P 1'
#
loop_
_entity.id
_entity.type
_entity.pdbx_description
1 polymer ?
#
loop_
_entity_poly.entity_id
_entity_poly.type
_entity_poly.pdbx_seq_one_letter_code
_entity_poly.pdbx_strand_id
1 'polypeptide(L)'
;MARKKLKKFTTLELMLSILLLVVFIITIPIFVLSARDSLESQDPGTTVSPDSGTSTTPGSAECPVVNDSERINCIPDQSPTKATCDQRGCCWSPQGTISMPWCYYSKSHGYQVGGDLVNTNAGFTAQLKRLSSPLFGNDVNNVLLTAEYQTSNRFHFKLTDQNQNRYEVPHEHVQPFTGNAASSLTYKVEVSKQPFGIKVIRTSNNRVLFDSSIGPLLFAHQFLQLSIRLPSANVYGLGEHVHQQYRHDMNWKTWPIFARDTTPNGDGTNLYGAQTFFLCLEDASGLSFGVFLLNSNAMGKRLKEYS
;
A
#
# COMPACT_ATOMS: atom_id res chain seq x y z
N MET A 1 -64.40 11.18 -26.60
CA MET A 1 -63.65 12.23 -25.90
C MET A 1 -63.56 11.88 -24.42
N ALA A 2 -62.42 11.38 -23.94
CA ALA A 2 -62.24 11.05 -22.52
C ALA A 2 -61.63 12.25 -21.78
N ARG A 3 -62.40 12.88 -20.88
CA ARG A 3 -61.93 13.97 -20.02
C ARG A 3 -60.94 13.40 -18.97
N LYS A 4 -59.67 13.81 -19.03
CA LYS A 4 -58.67 13.52 -17.97
C LYS A 4 -59.17 14.09 -16.65
N LYS A 5 -59.40 13.23 -15.65
CA LYS A 5 -59.61 13.66 -14.26
C LYS A 5 -58.28 14.17 -13.70
N LEU A 6 -58.21 15.44 -13.31
CA LEU A 6 -57.07 15.96 -12.55
C LEU A 6 -57.05 15.34 -11.15
N LYS A 7 -55.89 14.81 -10.77
CA LYS A 7 -55.60 14.32 -9.42
C LYS A 7 -55.69 15.50 -8.45
N LYS A 8 -56.53 15.41 -7.42
CA LYS A 8 -56.57 16.39 -6.33
C LYS A 8 -55.44 16.06 -5.36
N PHE A 9 -54.47 16.95 -5.25
CA PHE A 9 -53.39 16.82 -4.27
C PHE A 9 -53.92 17.11 -2.87
N THR A 10 -53.40 16.40 -1.88
CA THR A 10 -53.70 16.66 -0.47
C THR A 10 -53.03 17.95 -0.02
N THR A 11 -53.54 18.59 1.03
CA THR A 11 -52.92 19.77 1.65
C THR A 11 -51.48 19.51 2.07
N LEU A 12 -51.16 18.30 2.52
CA LEU A 12 -49.79 17.91 2.89
C LEU A 12 -48.85 17.84 1.67
N GLU A 13 -49.30 17.26 0.56
CA GLU A 13 -48.52 17.20 -0.69
C GLU A 13 -48.26 18.61 -1.26
N LEU A 14 -49.24 19.52 -1.15
CA LEU A 14 -49.06 20.91 -1.55
C LEU A 14 -48.02 21.61 -0.67
N MET A 15 -48.08 21.42 0.65
CA MET A 15 -47.13 22.01 1.60
C MET A 15 -45.71 21.48 1.36
N LEU A 16 -45.54 20.18 1.13
CA LEU A 16 -44.23 19.58 0.84
C LEU A 16 -43.65 20.11 -0.49
N SER A 17 -44.49 20.26 -1.51
CA SER A 17 -44.07 20.77 -2.82
C SER A 17 -43.63 22.23 -2.74
N ILE A 18 -44.34 23.05 -1.96
CA ILE A 18 -43.97 24.45 -1.71
C ILE A 18 -42.64 24.52 -0.95
N LEU A 19 -42.47 23.71 0.11
CA LEU A 19 -41.23 23.68 0.88
C LEU A 19 -40.02 23.30 0.00
N LEU A 20 -40.18 22.30 -0.87
CA LEU A 20 -39.12 21.84 -1.77
C LEU A 20 -38.76 22.90 -2.82
N LEU A 21 -39.76 23.63 -3.32
CA LEU A 21 -39.56 24.80 -4.19
C LEU A 21 -38.78 25.92 -3.50
N VAL A 22 -39.13 26.23 -2.24
CA VAL A 22 -38.42 27.26 -1.45
C VAL A 22 -36.96 26.86 -1.22
N VAL A 23 -36.69 25.60 -0.86
CA VAL A 23 -35.31 25.10 -0.72
C VAL A 23 -34.54 25.24 -2.03
N PHE A 24 -35.14 24.88 -3.17
CA PHE A 24 -34.49 24.97 -4.48
C PHE A 24 -34.19 26.42 -4.89
N ILE A 25 -35.10 27.35 -4.59
CA ILE A 25 -34.93 28.79 -4.85
C ILE A 25 -33.82 29.39 -3.98
N ILE A 26 -33.58 28.87 -2.77
CA ILE A 26 -32.52 29.37 -1.88
C ILE A 26 -31.16 28.74 -2.21
N THR A 27 -31.11 27.44 -2.52
CA THR A 27 -29.83 26.74 -2.71
C THR A 27 -29.16 27.05 -4.04
N ILE A 28 -29.92 27.28 -5.12
CA ILE A 28 -29.36 27.59 -6.44
C ILE A 28 -28.56 28.91 -6.44
N PRO A 29 -29.10 30.04 -5.93
CA PRO A 29 -28.34 31.30 -5.87
C PRO A 29 -27.07 31.18 -5.04
N ILE A 30 -27.11 30.45 -3.92
CA ILE A 30 -25.93 30.23 -3.06
C ILE A 30 -24.84 29.46 -3.83
N PHE A 31 -25.22 28.40 -4.54
CA PHE A 31 -24.27 27.66 -5.38
C PHE A 31 -23.67 28.51 -6.51
N VAL A 32 -24.49 29.37 -7.14
CA VAL A 32 -24.03 30.26 -8.21
C VAL A 32 -23.10 31.35 -7.67
N LEU A 33 -23.38 31.90 -6.48
CA LEU A 33 -22.51 32.87 -5.80
C LEU A 33 -21.17 32.25 -5.41
N SER A 34 -21.16 31.06 -4.78
CA SER A 34 -19.92 30.37 -4.42
C SER A 34 -19.06 29.98 -5.64
N ALA A 35 -19.70 29.66 -6.77
CA ALA A 35 -18.99 29.36 -8.01
C ALA A 35 -18.38 30.60 -8.68
N ARG A 36 -18.98 31.80 -8.50
CA ARG A 36 -18.43 33.06 -9.03
C ARG A 36 -17.21 33.54 -8.26
N ASP A 37 -17.21 33.41 -6.93
CA ASP A 37 -16.03 33.73 -6.10
C ASP A 37 -14.81 32.87 -6.47
N SER A 38 -15.04 31.69 -7.05
CA SER A 38 -13.98 30.79 -7.53
C SER A 38 -13.37 31.20 -8.87
N LEU A 39 -13.99 32.13 -9.60
CA LEU A 39 -13.62 32.51 -10.98
C LEU A 39 -13.01 33.92 -11.09
N GLU A 40 -13.08 34.75 -10.05
CA GLU A 40 -12.55 36.13 -10.09
C GLU A 40 -11.08 36.29 -9.67
N SER A 41 -10.34 35.20 -9.39
CA SER A 41 -8.93 35.26 -9.01
C SER A 41 -7.93 35.04 -10.16
N GLN A 42 -8.19 35.60 -11.35
CA GLN A 42 -7.19 35.58 -12.42
C GLN A 42 -7.34 36.78 -13.37
N ASP A 43 -6.56 37.84 -13.11
CA ASP A 43 -6.37 38.97 -14.02
C ASP A 43 -5.27 38.64 -15.06
N PRO A 44 -5.32 39.16 -16.31
CA PRO A 44 -4.58 38.62 -17.44
C PRO A 44 -3.34 39.44 -17.82
N GLY A 45 -2.30 38.77 -18.34
CA GLY A 45 -1.30 39.43 -19.18
C GLY A 45 0.06 38.74 -19.22
N THR A 46 0.40 38.12 -20.36
CA THR A 46 1.46 38.57 -21.30
C THR A 46 1.90 37.40 -22.20
N THR A 47 1.82 37.62 -23.51
CA THR A 47 2.26 36.78 -24.63
C THR A 47 3.79 36.76 -24.76
N VAL A 48 4.43 35.58 -24.75
CA VAL A 48 5.73 35.32 -25.41
C VAL A 48 5.79 33.85 -25.89
N SER A 49 6.26 33.67 -27.13
CA SER A 49 6.54 32.41 -27.86
C SER A 49 7.70 31.58 -27.26
N PRO A 50 7.91 30.32 -27.70
CA PRO A 50 8.62 29.31 -26.93
C PRO A 50 10.12 29.35 -27.19
N ASP A 51 10.92 29.34 -26.13
CA ASP A 51 12.29 28.83 -26.24
C ASP A 51 12.77 28.16 -24.94
N SER A 52 13.70 27.25 -25.16
CA SER A 52 14.24 26.21 -24.30
C SER A 52 14.80 26.74 -22.97
N GLY A 53 14.43 26.11 -21.85
CA GLY A 53 15.04 26.42 -20.55
C GLY A 53 14.40 25.66 -19.39
N THR A 54 15.17 24.75 -18.82
CA THR A 54 14.90 23.98 -17.60
C THR A 54 14.39 24.88 -16.47
N SER A 55 13.12 24.71 -16.06
CA SER A 55 12.60 25.30 -14.83
C SER A 55 12.24 24.18 -13.84
N THR A 56 13.08 24.03 -12.83
CA THR A 56 12.84 23.20 -11.66
C THR A 56 11.81 23.86 -10.78
N THR A 57 10.56 23.44 -10.89
CA THR A 57 9.49 23.77 -9.95
C THR A 57 9.80 23.10 -8.60
N PRO A 58 9.82 23.83 -7.46
CA PRO A 58 10.02 23.22 -6.15
C PRO A 58 8.82 22.32 -5.82
N GLY A 59 9.04 21.00 -5.75
CA GLY A 59 8.04 20.04 -5.26
C GLY A 59 7.60 18.93 -6.22
N SER A 60 8.15 18.84 -7.44
CA SER A 60 7.84 17.67 -8.29
C SER A 60 8.50 16.41 -7.72
N ALA A 61 7.69 15.44 -7.32
CA ALA A 61 8.18 14.14 -6.88
C ALA A 61 9.10 13.50 -7.93
N GLU A 62 10.29 13.05 -7.53
CA GLU A 62 11.20 12.36 -8.45
C GLU A 62 10.60 10.99 -8.80
N CYS A 63 10.07 10.89 -10.02
CA CYS A 63 9.42 9.69 -10.49
C CYS A 63 10.43 8.67 -11.02
N PRO A 64 10.45 7.45 -10.46
CA PRO A 64 11.34 6.43 -10.95
C PRO A 64 10.88 5.95 -12.34
N VAL A 65 11.85 5.70 -13.22
CA VAL A 65 11.61 4.97 -14.47
C VAL A 65 11.46 3.50 -14.10
N VAL A 66 10.21 3.05 -13.91
CA VAL A 66 9.87 1.68 -13.55
C VAL A 66 9.04 1.05 -14.66
N ASN A 67 9.19 -0.26 -14.84
CA ASN A 67 8.26 -0.99 -15.67
C ASN A 67 6.86 -0.83 -15.09
N ASP A 68 5.91 -0.79 -16.00
CA ASP A 68 4.48 -0.67 -15.78
C ASP A 68 3.99 -1.70 -14.74
N SER A 69 4.40 -2.95 -14.91
CA SER A 69 4.13 -4.06 -13.99
C SER A 69 4.77 -3.91 -12.60
N GLU A 70 5.84 -3.12 -12.46
CA GLU A 70 6.55 -2.89 -11.21
C GLU A 70 5.97 -1.73 -10.38
N ARG A 71 5.08 -0.90 -10.94
CA ARG A 71 4.41 0.20 -10.23
C ARG A 71 3.67 -0.28 -8.98
N ILE A 72 3.85 0.41 -7.86
CA ILE A 72 3.13 0.14 -6.60
C ILE A 72 2.09 1.23 -6.39
N ASN A 73 0.82 0.83 -6.23
CA ASN A 73 -0.33 1.75 -6.18
C ASN A 73 -0.26 2.72 -5.00
N CYS A 74 -0.30 4.03 -5.29
CA CYS A 74 -0.32 5.09 -4.28
C CYS A 74 -1.74 5.53 -3.88
N ILE A 75 -2.78 5.06 -4.59
CA ILE A 75 -4.20 5.31 -4.27
C ILE A 75 -4.93 3.97 -4.12
N PRO A 76 -4.69 3.21 -3.03
CA PRO A 76 -5.36 1.93 -2.76
C PRO A 76 -6.81 2.06 -2.26
N ASP A 77 -7.22 3.27 -1.86
CA ASP A 77 -8.41 3.55 -1.06
C ASP A 77 -9.58 4.17 -1.85
N GLN A 78 -9.33 4.61 -3.09
CA GLN A 78 -10.34 5.23 -3.95
C GLN A 78 -9.96 5.15 -5.43
N SER A 79 -10.84 5.63 -6.31
CA SER A 79 -10.51 5.76 -7.73
C SER A 79 -9.36 6.76 -7.95
N PRO A 80 -8.39 6.45 -8.82
CA PRO A 80 -7.22 7.30 -9.01
C PRO A 80 -7.58 8.60 -9.73
N THR A 81 -7.16 9.73 -9.17
CA THR A 81 -7.24 11.04 -9.83
C THR A 81 -5.87 11.71 -9.80
N LYS A 82 -5.57 12.56 -10.80
CA LYS A 82 -4.32 13.31 -10.83
C LYS A 82 -4.17 14.19 -9.59
N ALA A 83 -5.24 14.87 -9.16
CA ALA A 83 -5.24 15.73 -7.99
C ALA A 83 -4.86 14.97 -6.71
N THR A 84 -5.46 13.80 -6.45
CA THR A 84 -5.08 12.97 -5.30
C THR A 84 -3.64 12.47 -5.41
N CYS A 85 -3.17 12.15 -6.63
CA CYS A 85 -1.80 11.69 -6.84
C CYS A 85 -0.77 12.77 -6.52
N ASP A 86 -1.00 13.99 -7.02
CA ASP A 86 -0.15 15.16 -6.77
C ASP A 86 -0.16 15.52 -5.27
N GLN A 87 -1.33 15.50 -4.63
CA GLN A 87 -1.46 15.75 -3.18
C GLN A 87 -0.67 14.75 -2.33
N ARG A 88 -0.55 13.49 -2.78
CA ARG A 88 0.25 12.45 -2.13
C ARG A 88 1.72 12.47 -2.55
N GLY A 89 2.15 13.41 -3.39
CA GLY A 89 3.54 13.47 -3.89
C GLY A 89 3.95 12.24 -4.69
N CYS A 90 2.99 11.59 -5.35
CA CYS A 90 3.18 10.39 -6.14
C CYS A 90 3.30 10.69 -7.64
N CYS A 91 3.52 9.66 -8.44
CA CYS A 91 3.74 9.75 -9.88
C CYS A 91 2.47 9.41 -10.64
N TRP A 92 2.03 10.32 -11.51
CA TRP A 92 0.86 10.16 -12.35
C TRP A 92 1.24 9.78 -13.78
N SER A 93 0.88 8.56 -14.20
CA SER A 93 1.03 8.08 -15.57
C SER A 93 -0.17 7.19 -15.94
N PRO A 94 -1.18 7.74 -16.64
CA PRO A 94 -2.37 6.98 -17.04
C PRO A 94 -2.10 6.03 -18.22
N GLN A 95 -0.87 6.01 -18.75
CA GLN A 95 -0.44 5.06 -19.77
C GLN A 95 -0.24 3.69 -19.11
N GLY A 96 -1.12 2.74 -19.44
CA GLY A 96 -1.14 1.39 -18.89
C GLY A 96 -2.47 0.66 -19.17
N THR A 97 -2.50 -0.65 -18.96
CA THR A 97 -3.74 -1.44 -19.00
C THR A 97 -4.63 -1.13 -17.79
N ILE A 98 -5.91 -1.51 -17.84
CA ILE A 98 -6.93 -1.19 -16.80
C ILE A 98 -6.51 -1.67 -15.40
N SER A 99 -5.74 -2.76 -15.28
CA SER A 99 -5.35 -3.33 -13.98
C SER A 99 -4.16 -2.63 -13.33
N MET A 100 -3.52 -1.69 -14.02
CA MET A 100 -2.25 -1.11 -13.59
C MET A 100 -2.41 0.27 -12.95
N PRO A 101 -1.67 0.60 -11.88
CA PRO A 101 -1.82 1.87 -11.19
C PRO A 101 -1.43 3.07 -12.07
N TRP A 102 -2.40 3.95 -12.31
CA TRP A 102 -2.16 5.27 -12.89
C TRP A 102 -1.38 6.19 -11.94
N CYS A 103 -1.59 6.02 -10.64
CA CYS A 103 -0.84 6.72 -9.60
C CYS A 103 0.04 5.73 -8.82
N TYR A 104 1.35 5.94 -8.82
CA TYR A 104 2.31 5.05 -8.17
C TYR A 104 3.33 5.81 -7.31
N TYR A 105 3.92 5.14 -6.32
CA TYR A 105 4.87 5.77 -5.41
C TYR A 105 6.11 6.31 -6.13
N SER A 106 6.53 7.50 -5.71
CA SER A 106 7.79 8.14 -6.11
C SER A 106 8.96 7.72 -5.22
N LYS A 107 10.19 8.11 -5.57
CA LYS A 107 11.38 7.82 -4.74
C LYS A 107 11.42 8.56 -3.39
N SER A 108 10.60 9.61 -3.23
CA SER A 108 10.54 10.40 -1.98
C SER A 108 9.71 9.73 -0.88
N HIS A 109 9.09 8.58 -1.17
CA HIS A 109 8.31 7.81 -0.22
C HIS A 109 9.17 6.79 0.52
N GLY A 110 8.86 6.58 1.79
CA GLY A 110 9.44 5.53 2.60
C GLY A 110 10.37 6.05 3.68
N TYR A 111 11.42 5.29 3.95
CA TYR A 111 12.37 5.55 5.03
C TYR A 111 13.79 5.51 4.49
N GLN A 112 14.72 6.07 5.25
CA GLN A 112 16.16 5.89 5.05
C GLN A 112 16.80 5.37 6.34
N VAL A 113 17.91 4.65 6.21
CA VAL A 113 18.69 4.20 7.37
C VAL A 113 19.43 5.39 7.98
N GLY A 114 19.21 5.65 9.27
CA GLY A 114 19.93 6.62 10.07
C GLY A 114 21.23 6.03 10.59
N GLY A 115 22.36 6.41 9.99
CA GLY A 115 23.69 5.98 10.42
C GLY A 115 24.07 4.57 9.95
N ASP A 116 24.80 3.85 10.81
CA ASP A 116 25.25 2.49 10.56
C ASP A 116 24.38 1.46 11.27
N LEU A 117 24.36 0.25 10.71
CA LEU A 117 23.73 -0.90 11.34
C LEU A 117 24.50 -1.24 12.63
N VAL A 118 23.77 -1.55 13.69
CA VAL A 118 24.36 -1.91 14.98
C VAL A 118 24.21 -3.42 15.16
N ASN A 119 25.34 -4.13 15.21
CA ASN A 119 25.35 -5.56 15.47
C ASN A 119 24.82 -5.86 16.87
N THR A 120 24.08 -6.96 17.00
CA THR A 120 23.58 -7.49 18.26
C THR A 120 23.97 -8.96 18.37
N ASN A 121 23.77 -9.56 19.54
CA ASN A 121 24.00 -11.00 19.71
C ASN A 121 23.17 -11.83 18.73
N ALA A 122 21.92 -11.43 18.46
CA ALA A 122 20.98 -12.16 17.60
C ALA A 122 21.11 -11.80 16.10
N GLY A 123 21.68 -10.65 15.76
CA GLY A 123 21.77 -10.15 14.39
C GLY A 123 22.17 -8.68 14.34
N PHE A 124 21.23 -7.81 13.98
CA PHE A 124 21.50 -6.37 13.91
C PHE A 124 20.25 -5.52 14.11
N THR A 125 20.45 -4.24 14.37
CA THR A 125 19.40 -3.22 14.39
C THR A 125 19.74 -2.05 13.48
N ALA A 126 18.72 -1.34 13.00
CA ALA A 126 18.90 -0.11 12.23
C ALA A 126 17.78 0.88 12.56
N GLN A 127 18.15 2.14 12.81
CA GLN A 127 17.18 3.22 12.94
C GLN A 127 16.76 3.66 11.54
N LEU A 128 15.45 3.76 11.31
CA LEU A 128 14.87 4.18 10.04
C LEU A 128 14.18 5.52 10.24
N LYS A 129 14.58 6.53 9.47
CA LYS A 129 14.00 7.87 9.49
C LYS A 129 13.11 8.05 8.27
N ARG A 130 11.89 8.50 8.49
CA ARG A 130 10.91 8.73 7.43
C ARG A 130 11.41 9.80 6.45
N LEU A 131 11.20 9.57 5.16
CA LEU A 131 11.40 10.59 4.12
C LEU A 131 10.21 11.56 4.11
N SER A 132 10.45 12.82 3.74
CA SER A 132 9.42 13.85 3.77
C SER A 132 8.45 13.70 2.59
N SER A 133 7.43 12.86 2.75
CA SER A 133 6.29 12.75 1.83
C SER A 133 4.95 12.90 2.58
N PRO A 134 3.89 13.43 1.96
CA PRO A 134 2.56 13.46 2.54
C PRO A 134 1.84 12.11 2.34
N LEU A 135 1.55 11.38 3.42
CA LEU A 135 0.70 10.18 3.36
C LEU A 135 -0.21 10.09 4.59
N PHE A 136 -1.32 9.36 4.43
CA PHE A 136 -2.36 8.82 5.33
C PHE A 136 -2.57 9.32 6.79
N GLY A 137 -1.92 10.39 7.24
CA GLY A 137 -1.96 10.92 8.61
C GLY A 137 -1.25 10.01 9.62
N ASN A 138 -0.79 10.61 10.73
CA ASN A 138 -0.23 9.90 11.88
C ASN A 138 0.94 8.93 11.53
N ASP A 139 1.84 9.39 10.68
CA ASP A 139 3.07 8.67 10.33
C ASP A 139 4.05 8.55 11.52
N VAL A 140 4.77 7.44 11.58
CA VAL A 140 5.81 7.20 12.59
C VAL A 140 7.16 7.68 12.05
N ASN A 141 7.69 8.79 12.55
CA ASN A 141 8.93 9.36 11.99
C ASN A 141 10.19 8.51 12.19
N ASN A 142 10.26 7.75 13.29
CA ASN A 142 11.42 6.94 13.66
C ASN A 142 10.97 5.49 13.91
N VAL A 143 11.36 4.61 12.99
CA VAL A 143 11.08 3.18 13.05
C VAL A 143 12.38 2.43 13.37
N LEU A 144 12.31 1.42 14.21
CA LEU A 144 13.43 0.53 14.52
C LEU A 144 13.28 -0.78 13.74
N LEU A 145 14.24 -1.09 12.88
CA LEU A 145 14.45 -2.43 12.34
C LEU A 145 15.22 -3.25 13.38
N THR A 146 14.67 -4.40 13.77
CA THR A 146 15.38 -5.43 14.53
C THR A 146 15.41 -6.70 13.70
N ALA A 147 16.61 -7.24 13.45
CA ALA A 147 16.85 -8.42 12.64
C ALA A 147 17.56 -9.51 13.45
N GLU A 148 17.05 -10.74 13.34
CA GLU A 148 17.46 -11.89 14.13
C GLU A 148 17.74 -13.10 13.21
N TYR A 149 18.94 -13.64 13.30
CA TYR A 149 19.34 -14.89 12.66
C TYR A 149 18.97 -16.08 13.55
N GLN A 150 17.67 -16.35 13.66
CA GLN A 150 17.15 -17.30 14.65
C GLN A 150 17.63 -18.74 14.43
N THR A 151 17.66 -19.20 13.18
CA THR A 151 18.23 -20.51 12.80
C THR A 151 18.91 -20.42 11.45
N SER A 152 19.63 -21.49 11.06
CA SER A 152 20.23 -21.61 9.72
C SER A 152 19.23 -21.49 8.58
N ASN A 153 17.92 -21.69 8.82
CA ASN A 153 16.86 -21.64 7.80
C ASN A 153 15.70 -20.69 8.17
N ARG A 154 15.82 -19.91 9.25
CA ARG A 154 14.78 -18.97 9.69
C ARG A 154 15.39 -17.61 10.04
N PHE A 155 15.08 -16.65 9.19
CA PHE A 155 15.32 -15.24 9.43
C PHE A 155 14.07 -14.60 10.03
N HIS A 156 14.25 -13.74 11.02
CA HIS A 156 13.19 -12.90 11.55
C HIS A 156 13.63 -11.44 11.49
N PHE A 157 12.72 -10.57 11.08
CA PHE A 157 12.88 -9.14 11.30
C PHE A 157 11.54 -8.52 11.68
N LYS A 158 11.60 -7.47 12.50
CA LYS A 158 10.44 -6.64 12.83
C LYS A 158 10.76 -5.16 12.70
N LEU A 159 9.72 -4.40 12.38
CA LEU A 159 9.73 -2.95 12.30
C LEU A 159 8.82 -2.44 13.41
N THR A 160 9.36 -1.67 14.34
CA THR A 160 8.61 -1.13 15.49
C THR A 160 8.75 0.37 15.57
N ASP A 161 7.81 1.04 16.23
CA ASP A 161 7.99 2.46 16.56
C ASP A 161 9.08 2.58 17.65
N GLN A 162 10.04 3.47 17.44
CA GLN A 162 11.17 3.65 18.38
C GLN A 162 10.75 4.39 19.66
N ASN A 163 9.66 5.15 19.62
CA ASN A 163 9.24 6.02 20.72
C ASN A 163 8.02 5.48 21.47
N GLN A 164 7.28 4.53 20.90
CA GLN A 164 6.03 4.02 21.47
C GLN A 164 5.89 2.51 21.28
N ASN A 165 5.48 1.83 22.35
CA ASN A 165 5.06 0.44 22.25
C ASN A 165 3.76 0.35 21.44
N ARG A 166 3.71 -0.60 20.51
CA ARG A 166 2.53 -0.90 19.70
C ARG A 166 2.06 -2.31 19.99
N TYR A 167 0.82 -2.62 19.62
CA TYR A 167 0.29 -3.97 19.74
C TYR A 167 1.20 -4.97 18.98
N GLU A 168 1.75 -5.93 19.71
CA GLU A 168 2.38 -7.15 19.18
C GLU A 168 1.45 -8.33 19.52
N VAL A 169 1.33 -9.31 18.61
CA VAL A 169 0.44 -10.46 18.84
C VAL A 169 0.94 -11.28 20.03
N PRO A 170 0.14 -11.47 21.10
CA PRO A 170 0.52 -12.30 22.24
C PRO A 170 0.37 -13.79 21.88
N HIS A 171 1.23 -14.27 20.98
CA HIS A 171 1.12 -15.62 20.41
C HIS A 171 1.59 -16.67 21.43
N GLU A 172 0.73 -17.65 21.73
CA GLU A 172 0.95 -18.62 22.82
C GLU A 172 2.21 -19.50 22.60
N HIS A 173 2.54 -19.83 21.34
CA HIS A 173 3.69 -20.69 20.99
C HIS A 173 4.95 -19.93 20.52
N VAL A 174 4.83 -18.71 19.99
CA VAL A 174 5.98 -17.98 19.43
C VAL A 174 6.58 -17.16 20.55
N GLN A 175 7.76 -17.55 21.01
CA GLN A 175 8.46 -16.89 22.11
C GLN A 175 9.47 -15.86 21.59
N PRO A 176 9.75 -14.79 22.37
CA PRO A 176 10.85 -13.88 22.07
C PRO A 176 12.19 -14.62 21.94
N PHE A 177 12.98 -14.26 20.94
CA PHE A 177 14.29 -14.88 20.73
C PHE A 177 15.33 -14.26 21.67
N THR A 178 16.01 -15.10 22.44
CA THR A 178 17.08 -14.69 23.39
C THR A 178 18.44 -15.29 23.05
N GLY A 179 18.54 -16.03 21.94
CA GLY A 179 19.76 -16.70 21.52
C GLY A 179 20.74 -15.78 20.77
N ASN A 180 21.91 -16.33 20.48
CA ASN A 180 22.87 -15.73 19.55
C ASN A 180 22.49 -16.05 18.10
N ALA A 181 22.99 -15.26 17.16
CA ALA A 181 22.86 -15.48 15.73
C ALA A 181 23.34 -16.89 15.37
N ALA A 182 22.51 -17.62 14.61
CA ALA A 182 22.85 -18.96 14.15
C ALA A 182 24.06 -18.94 13.19
N SER A 183 24.87 -19.98 13.25
CA SER A 183 25.93 -20.23 12.28
C SER A 183 25.40 -20.96 11.03
N SER A 184 26.22 -20.99 9.96
CA SER A 184 25.95 -21.78 8.75
C SER A 184 24.60 -21.45 8.10
N LEU A 185 24.32 -20.17 7.91
CA LEU A 185 23.06 -19.69 7.34
C LEU A 185 22.91 -20.12 5.87
N THR A 186 21.71 -20.58 5.51
CA THR A 186 21.33 -20.86 4.11
C THR A 186 20.86 -19.61 3.36
N TYR A 187 20.91 -18.47 4.04
CA TYR A 187 20.50 -17.16 3.54
C TYR A 187 21.49 -16.07 4.01
N LYS A 188 21.60 -15.01 3.22
CA LYS A 188 22.27 -13.75 3.57
C LYS A 188 21.26 -12.60 3.51
N VAL A 189 21.48 -11.57 4.31
CA VAL A 189 20.60 -10.39 4.41
C VAL A 189 21.36 -9.14 4.01
N GLU A 190 20.77 -8.33 3.15
CA GLU A 190 21.33 -7.05 2.69
C GLU A 190 20.34 -5.92 2.98
N VAL A 191 20.84 -4.77 3.42
CA VAL A 191 20.03 -3.57 3.70
C VAL A 191 20.49 -2.42 2.80
N SER A 192 19.58 -1.94 1.95
CA SER A 192 19.74 -0.70 1.20
C SER A 192 19.43 0.48 2.12
N LYS A 193 20.26 1.54 2.10
CA LYS A 193 20.16 2.65 3.04
C LYS A 193 19.25 3.81 2.57
N GLN A 194 19.25 4.13 1.28
CA GLN A 194 18.54 5.29 0.72
C GLN A 194 17.92 4.97 -0.67
N PRO A 195 16.60 4.73 -0.75
CA PRO A 195 15.70 4.47 0.37
C PRO A 195 16.01 3.13 1.06
N PHE A 196 15.41 2.92 2.22
CA PHE A 196 15.44 1.67 2.97
C PHE A 196 14.86 0.53 2.13
N GLY A 197 15.60 -0.57 2.07
CA GLY A 197 15.09 -1.84 1.55
C GLY A 197 15.81 -3.00 2.22
N ILE A 198 15.13 -4.11 2.44
CA ILE A 198 15.71 -5.34 2.97
C ILE A 198 15.62 -6.45 1.94
N LYS A 199 16.73 -7.16 1.74
CA LYS A 199 16.82 -8.31 0.84
C LYS A 199 17.25 -9.56 1.60
N VAL A 200 16.61 -10.68 1.31
CA VAL A 200 17.01 -12.02 1.78
C VAL A 200 17.37 -12.85 0.57
N ILE A 201 18.58 -13.40 0.56
CA ILE A 201 19.17 -14.05 -0.61
C ILE A 201 19.66 -15.43 -0.20
N ARG A 202 19.28 -16.46 -0.96
CA ARG A 202 19.75 -17.84 -0.78
C ARG A 202 21.26 -17.91 -1.05
N THR A 203 22.03 -18.46 -0.12
CA THR A 203 23.51 -18.47 -0.23
C THR A 203 24.03 -19.46 -1.27
N SER A 204 23.33 -20.58 -1.50
CA SER A 204 23.79 -21.64 -2.40
C SER A 204 23.79 -21.26 -3.88
N ASN A 205 22.89 -20.37 -4.31
CA ASN A 205 22.71 -19.98 -5.72
C ASN A 205 22.53 -18.47 -5.93
N ASN A 206 22.69 -17.66 -4.88
CA ASN A 206 22.47 -16.21 -4.88
C ASN A 206 21.07 -15.77 -5.35
N ARG A 207 20.06 -16.64 -5.26
CA ARG A 207 18.68 -16.29 -5.60
C ARG A 207 18.11 -15.32 -4.57
N VAL A 208 17.61 -14.18 -5.04
CA VAL A 208 16.87 -13.22 -4.21
C VAL A 208 15.48 -13.79 -3.89
N LEU A 209 15.20 -14.03 -2.61
CA LEU A 209 13.94 -14.64 -2.14
C LEU A 209 12.93 -13.58 -1.72
N PHE A 210 13.41 -12.54 -1.03
CA PHE A 210 12.62 -11.45 -0.51
C PHE A 210 13.36 -10.17 -0.88
N ASP A 211 12.73 -9.24 -1.60
CA ASP A 211 13.31 -7.93 -1.92
C ASP A 211 12.28 -6.83 -1.77
N SER A 212 12.40 -6.03 -0.70
CA SER A 212 11.45 -4.97 -0.45
C SER A 212 11.68 -3.69 -1.26
N SER A 213 12.74 -3.60 -2.05
CA SER A 213 13.09 -2.37 -2.79
C SER A 213 12.13 -2.02 -3.94
N ILE A 214 11.15 -2.89 -4.24
CA ILE A 214 10.12 -2.61 -5.24
C ILE A 214 9.15 -1.48 -4.82
N GLY A 215 9.02 -1.20 -3.51
CA GLY A 215 8.11 -0.17 -3.02
C GLY A 215 8.57 0.43 -1.71
N PRO A 216 7.94 1.53 -1.26
CA PRO A 216 8.29 2.17 -0.01
C PRO A 216 7.81 1.31 1.18
N LEU A 217 8.54 1.41 2.30
CA LEU A 217 8.00 1.08 3.61
C LEU A 217 7.06 2.20 4.04
N LEU A 218 5.78 1.90 4.27
CA LEU A 218 4.85 2.83 4.91
C LEU A 218 4.55 2.37 6.32
N PHE A 219 4.66 3.29 7.28
CA PHE A 219 4.48 3.00 8.70
C PHE A 219 3.79 4.17 9.38
N ALA A 220 2.46 4.11 9.42
CA ALA A 220 1.59 5.02 10.14
C ALA A 220 0.81 4.25 11.21
N HIS A 221 0.14 4.97 12.11
CA HIS A 221 -0.55 4.33 13.23
C HIS A 221 -1.60 3.30 12.79
N GLN A 222 -2.32 3.53 11.70
CA GLN A 222 -3.36 2.61 11.22
C GLN A 222 -3.12 2.12 9.79
N PHE A 223 -1.92 2.36 9.25
CA PHE A 223 -1.57 1.92 7.91
C PHE A 223 -0.10 1.50 7.84
N LEU A 224 0.11 0.21 7.59
CA LEU A 224 1.43 -0.38 7.40
C LEU A 224 1.48 -1.04 6.03
N GLN A 225 2.50 -0.74 5.24
CA GLN A 225 2.67 -1.34 3.91
C GLN A 225 4.13 -1.70 3.67
N LEU A 226 4.35 -2.94 3.24
CA LEU A 226 5.62 -3.43 2.73
C LEU A 226 5.33 -4.29 1.50
N SER A 227 6.05 -4.07 0.41
CA SER A 227 5.96 -4.86 -0.83
C SER A 227 7.24 -5.65 -1.01
N ILE A 228 7.16 -6.80 -1.68
CA ILE A 228 8.32 -7.64 -1.98
C ILE A 228 8.28 -8.18 -3.39
N ARG A 229 9.45 -8.29 -4.03
CA ARG A 229 9.64 -9.11 -5.23
C ARG A 229 9.82 -10.56 -4.82
N LEU A 230 9.25 -11.48 -5.60
CA LEU A 230 9.34 -12.92 -5.42
C LEU A 230 10.06 -13.55 -6.62
N PRO A 231 10.92 -14.55 -6.44
CA PRO A 231 11.70 -15.12 -7.52
C PRO A 231 10.89 -15.90 -8.57
N SER A 232 9.63 -16.25 -8.28
CA SER A 232 8.74 -16.95 -9.20
C SER A 232 7.27 -16.60 -8.93
N ALA A 233 6.40 -16.98 -9.87
CA ALA A 233 4.94 -16.90 -9.74
C ALA A 233 4.33 -18.15 -9.07
N ASN A 234 5.14 -19.10 -8.61
CA ASN A 234 4.64 -20.34 -7.99
C ASN A 234 4.39 -20.12 -6.48
N VAL A 235 3.32 -19.40 -6.18
CA VAL A 235 2.95 -18.97 -4.81
C VAL A 235 1.72 -19.73 -4.32
N TYR A 236 1.74 -20.17 -3.06
CA TYR A 236 0.71 -21.00 -2.42
C TYR A 236 0.48 -20.55 -0.97
N GLY A 237 -0.73 -20.71 -0.43
CA GLY A 237 -1.07 -20.33 0.94
C GLY A 237 -1.98 -19.12 0.99
N LEU A 238 -1.85 -18.27 2.02
CA LEU A 238 -2.83 -17.26 2.44
C LEU A 238 -4.16 -17.90 2.88
N GLY A 239 -4.92 -17.19 3.70
CA GLY A 239 -6.22 -17.68 4.14
C GLY A 239 -6.91 -16.80 5.18
N GLU A 240 -8.17 -17.06 5.48
CA GLU A 240 -9.01 -18.09 4.84
C GLU A 240 -9.85 -17.52 3.69
N HIS A 241 -9.83 -18.19 2.54
CA HIS A 241 -10.51 -17.78 1.29
C HIS A 241 -10.88 -18.98 0.43
N VAL A 242 -11.82 -18.79 -0.50
CA VAL A 242 -12.01 -19.68 -1.66
C VAL A 242 -11.15 -19.16 -2.83
N HIS A 243 -9.92 -19.67 -2.96
CA HIS A 243 -9.01 -19.25 -4.04
C HIS A 243 -9.40 -19.74 -5.44
N GLN A 244 -10.27 -20.76 -5.54
CA GLN A 244 -10.65 -21.50 -6.77
C GLN A 244 -9.50 -22.28 -7.45
N GLN A 245 -8.24 -21.87 -7.24
CA GLN A 245 -7.02 -22.55 -7.68
C GLN A 245 -6.01 -22.60 -6.54
N TYR A 246 -5.16 -23.64 -6.52
CA TYR A 246 -4.16 -23.80 -5.45
C TYR A 246 -2.94 -22.89 -5.64
N ARG A 247 -2.39 -22.84 -6.86
CA ARG A 247 -1.36 -21.85 -7.23
C ARG A 247 -2.04 -20.49 -7.39
N HIS A 248 -1.54 -19.45 -6.75
CA HIS A 248 -2.13 -18.12 -6.80
C HIS A 248 -2.18 -17.54 -8.22
N ASP A 249 -3.26 -16.82 -8.50
CA ASP A 249 -3.32 -15.91 -9.63
C ASP A 249 -2.59 -14.62 -9.26
N MET A 250 -1.48 -14.35 -9.94
CA MET A 250 -0.66 -13.17 -9.70
C MET A 250 -1.20 -11.94 -10.46
N ASN A 251 -2.34 -12.00 -11.16
CA ASN A 251 -2.84 -10.86 -11.93
C ASN A 251 -3.68 -9.89 -11.08
N TRP A 252 -2.99 -9.03 -10.31
CA TRP A 252 -3.59 -7.91 -9.56
C TRP A 252 -4.73 -8.31 -8.60
N LYS A 253 -4.60 -9.46 -7.93
CA LYS A 253 -5.56 -9.94 -6.93
C LYS A 253 -5.27 -9.33 -5.56
N THR A 254 -6.32 -9.00 -4.82
CA THR A 254 -6.22 -8.58 -3.41
C THR A 254 -7.03 -9.52 -2.55
N TRP A 255 -6.39 -10.14 -1.56
CA TRP A 255 -6.99 -11.07 -0.60
C TRP A 255 -7.13 -10.38 0.77
N PRO A 256 -8.32 -9.94 1.18
CA PRO A 256 -8.54 -9.35 2.50
C PRO A 256 -8.44 -10.43 3.59
N ILE A 257 -7.81 -10.14 4.72
CA ILE A 257 -7.68 -11.07 5.85
C ILE A 257 -8.24 -10.39 7.09
N PHE A 258 -9.40 -10.87 7.53
CA PHE A 258 -10.05 -10.48 8.77
C PHE A 258 -11.12 -11.53 9.09
N ALA A 259 -11.05 -12.17 10.26
CA ALA A 259 -11.98 -13.23 10.62
C ALA A 259 -13.43 -12.74 10.56
N ARG A 260 -14.25 -13.39 9.72
CA ARG A 260 -15.63 -12.99 9.44
C ARG A 260 -16.49 -14.20 9.12
N ASP A 261 -17.67 -14.26 9.74
CA ASP A 261 -18.70 -15.22 9.37
C ASP A 261 -19.34 -14.81 8.03
N THR A 262 -19.10 -15.63 7.00
CA THR A 262 -19.65 -15.46 5.66
C THR A 262 -19.54 -16.76 4.88
N THR A 263 -20.43 -16.97 3.92
CA THR A 263 -20.44 -18.17 3.08
C THR A 263 -19.15 -18.27 2.23
N PRO A 264 -18.48 -19.44 2.19
CA PRO A 264 -17.38 -19.69 1.27
C PRO A 264 -17.90 -19.81 -0.16
N ASN A 265 -17.84 -18.73 -0.92
CA ASN A 265 -18.26 -18.65 -2.32
C ASN A 265 -17.11 -18.16 -3.22
N GLY A 266 -17.36 -18.06 -4.54
CA GLY A 266 -16.33 -17.66 -5.52
C GLY A 266 -15.88 -16.20 -5.47
N ASP A 267 -16.41 -15.37 -4.55
CA ASP A 267 -16.20 -13.91 -4.57
C ASP A 267 -14.85 -13.47 -3.98
N GLY A 268 -14.10 -14.39 -3.35
CA GLY A 268 -12.78 -14.13 -2.80
C GLY A 268 -12.77 -13.22 -1.56
N THR A 269 -13.88 -13.21 -0.81
CA THR A 269 -14.01 -12.46 0.45
C THR A 269 -13.19 -13.10 1.59
N ASN A 270 -12.92 -12.33 2.64
CA ASN A 270 -12.34 -12.83 3.88
C ASN A 270 -13.34 -13.75 4.61
N LEU A 271 -12.85 -14.91 5.08
CA LEU A 271 -13.65 -15.93 5.78
C LEU A 271 -13.26 -16.01 7.28
N TYR A 272 -13.41 -17.18 7.89
CA TYR A 272 -13.33 -17.39 9.33
C TYR A 272 -11.91 -17.27 9.90
N GLY A 273 -10.91 -17.77 9.18
CA GLY A 273 -9.52 -17.78 9.59
C GLY A 273 -8.69 -16.58 9.12
N ALA A 274 -7.55 -16.37 9.79
CA ALA A 274 -6.55 -15.38 9.41
C ALA A 274 -5.18 -16.05 9.27
N GLN A 275 -4.81 -16.40 8.04
CA GLN A 275 -3.57 -17.12 7.70
C GLN A 275 -2.73 -16.26 6.76
N THR A 276 -1.62 -15.72 7.25
CA THR A 276 -0.75 -14.82 6.48
C THR A 276 0.40 -15.53 5.76
N PHE A 277 0.63 -16.80 6.10
CA PHE A 277 1.72 -17.59 5.54
C PHE A 277 1.50 -17.88 4.06
N PHE A 278 2.54 -17.69 3.26
CA PHE A 278 2.61 -18.25 1.91
C PHE A 278 3.96 -18.94 1.68
N LEU A 279 3.97 -19.88 0.75
CA LEU A 279 5.13 -20.60 0.25
C LEU A 279 5.36 -20.24 -1.22
N CYS A 280 6.62 -20.07 -1.62
CA CYS A 280 7.04 -19.83 -2.98
C CYS A 280 8.03 -20.91 -3.43
N LEU A 281 7.68 -21.64 -4.49
CA LEU A 281 8.58 -22.59 -5.16
C LEU A 281 9.46 -21.84 -6.16
N GLU A 282 10.77 -21.80 -5.92
CA GLU A 282 11.69 -20.94 -6.68
C GLU A 282 11.84 -21.42 -8.13
N ASP A 283 12.08 -22.72 -8.32
CA ASP A 283 12.31 -23.35 -9.61
C ASP A 283 12.11 -24.88 -9.55
N ALA A 284 12.40 -25.58 -10.65
CA ALA A 284 12.19 -27.02 -10.78
C ALA A 284 13.12 -27.88 -9.89
N SER A 285 14.13 -27.31 -9.23
CA SER A 285 14.98 -28.05 -8.29
C SER A 285 14.25 -28.42 -6.99
N GLY A 286 13.11 -27.79 -6.71
CA GLY A 286 12.36 -27.95 -5.46
C GLY A 286 12.74 -26.96 -4.36
N LEU A 287 13.77 -26.13 -4.58
CA LEU A 287 14.13 -25.06 -3.65
C LEU A 287 12.94 -24.12 -3.44
N SER A 288 12.61 -23.88 -2.17
CA SER A 288 11.44 -23.12 -1.77
C SER A 288 11.74 -22.29 -0.54
N PHE A 289 10.94 -21.24 -0.33
CA PHE A 289 10.92 -20.48 0.91
C PHE A 289 9.49 -20.12 1.29
N GLY A 290 9.29 -19.71 2.54
CA GLY A 290 8.00 -19.23 3.02
C GLY A 290 8.15 -17.89 3.73
N VAL A 291 7.07 -17.11 3.72
CA VAL A 291 6.98 -15.84 4.44
C VAL A 291 5.75 -15.87 5.32
N PHE A 292 5.95 -15.52 6.60
CA PHE A 292 4.90 -15.41 7.59
C PHE A 292 4.90 -13.99 8.16
N LEU A 293 3.72 -13.38 8.29
CA LEU A 293 3.53 -12.09 8.95
C LEU A 293 2.76 -12.30 10.25
N LEU A 294 3.44 -12.13 11.39
CA LEU A 294 2.80 -12.16 12.70
C LEU A 294 2.10 -10.81 12.97
N ASN A 295 0.89 -10.65 12.45
CA ASN A 295 0.02 -9.50 12.65
C ASN A 295 -1.45 -9.97 12.59
N SER A 296 -2.28 -9.52 13.54
CA SER A 296 -3.70 -9.92 13.66
C SER A 296 -4.69 -8.80 13.34
N ASN A 297 -4.21 -7.62 12.90
CA ASN A 297 -5.08 -6.55 12.44
C ASN A 297 -5.69 -6.92 11.08
N ALA A 298 -6.81 -6.29 10.74
CA ALA A 298 -7.38 -6.37 9.40
C ALA A 298 -6.32 -5.94 8.37
N MET A 299 -6.15 -6.73 7.31
CA MET A 299 -5.14 -6.47 6.29
C MET A 299 -5.61 -6.93 4.91
N GLY A 300 -4.86 -6.54 3.86
CA GLY A 300 -5.02 -7.07 2.52
C GLY A 300 -3.67 -7.52 1.94
N LYS A 301 -3.64 -8.65 1.26
CA LYS A 301 -2.48 -9.14 0.51
C LYS A 301 -2.73 -8.94 -0.97
N ARG A 302 -1.98 -8.03 -1.60
CA ARG A 302 -2.05 -7.79 -3.04
C ARG A 302 -0.96 -8.57 -3.77
N LEU A 303 -1.34 -9.40 -4.73
CA LEU A 303 -0.46 -10.16 -5.61
C LEU A 303 -0.50 -9.52 -7.00
N LYS A 304 0.68 -9.28 -7.57
CA LYS A 304 0.84 -8.76 -8.93
C LYS A 304 1.97 -9.48 -9.65
N GLU A 305 1.80 -9.70 -10.94
CA GLU A 305 2.82 -10.24 -11.83
C GLU A 305 3.71 -9.10 -12.30
N TYR A 306 5.01 -9.39 -12.43
CA TYR A 306 5.96 -8.50 -13.07
C TYR A 306 6.70 -9.29 -14.14
N SER A 307 6.62 -8.82 -15.39
CA SER A 307 7.33 -9.35 -16.55
C SER A 307 8.56 -8.54 -16.86
#